data_AF-A0A174A2R4-F1
#
_entry.id   AF-A0A174A2R4-F1
#
_cell.length_a   1.000
_cell.length_b   1.000
_cell.length_c   1.000
_cell.angle_alpha   90.00
_cell.angle_beta   90.00
_cell.angle_gamma   90.00
#
_symmetry.space_group_name_H-M   'P 1'
#
loop_
_entity.id
_entity.type
_entity.pdbx_description
1 polymer ?
#
loop_
_entity_poly.entity_id
_entity_poly.type
_entity_poly.pdbx_seq_one_letter_code
_entity_poly.pdbx_strand_id
1 'polypeptide(L)'
;MIFGYRVEDQVEKHGLWRNFDGTWNPVFDQLSEGLSRNLPMEDSKLYREGGEQWFSAAPSKETLKHWFSLTDVLELQKLGYKIYEFQLVGTKQISDFEIIFTRDNIIEQREIDYKEIWND
;
A
#
# COMPACT_ATOMS: atom_id res chain seq x y z
N MET A 1 -3.09 14.69 -13.10
CA MET A 1 -1.93 13.95 -12.57
C MET A 1 -2.48 12.94 -11.58
N ILE A 2 -2.11 11.67 -11.69
CA ILE A 2 -2.66 10.60 -10.84
C ILE A 2 -1.66 10.34 -9.72
N PHE A 3 -2.16 10.22 -8.50
CA PHE A 3 -1.34 9.91 -7.33
C PHE A 3 -1.82 8.63 -6.67
N GLY A 4 -0.88 7.87 -6.13
CA GLY A 4 -1.14 6.71 -5.26
C GLY A 4 -0.34 6.82 -3.98
N TYR A 5 -0.94 6.42 -2.87
CA TYR A 5 -0.33 6.43 -1.55
C TYR A 5 -0.27 5.00 -1.01
N ARG A 6 0.90 4.57 -0.55
CA ARG A 6 1.09 3.19 -0.08
C ARG A 6 2.06 3.14 1.10
N VAL A 7 1.76 2.25 2.04
CA VAL A 7 2.71 1.81 3.06
C VAL A 7 3.42 0.57 2.53
N GLU A 8 4.74 0.62 2.34
CA GLU A 8 5.51 -0.52 1.86
C GLU A 8 6.94 -0.58 2.40
N ASP A 9 7.44 -1.80 2.54
CA ASP A 9 8.86 -2.11 2.75
C ASP A 9 9.51 -2.32 1.39
N GLN A 10 10.24 -1.31 0.93
CA GLN A 10 10.98 -1.39 -0.34
C GLN A 10 12.31 -2.13 -0.23
N VAL A 11 12.87 -2.25 0.98
CA VAL A 11 14.22 -2.77 1.19
C VAL A 11 14.16 -4.29 1.14
N GLU A 12 13.36 -4.88 2.02
CA GLU A 12 13.24 -6.35 2.12
C GLU A 12 12.12 -6.89 1.24
N LYS A 13 11.31 -6.01 0.63
CA LYS A 13 10.19 -6.36 -0.24
C LYS A 13 9.16 -7.27 0.45
N HIS A 14 8.98 -7.06 1.75
CA HIS A 14 7.88 -7.65 2.48
C HIS A 14 6.58 -6.94 2.10
N GLY A 15 5.58 -7.70 1.67
CA GLY A 15 4.24 -7.15 1.55
C GLY A 15 3.49 -7.22 2.87
N LEU A 16 2.37 -6.53 2.95
CA LEU A 16 1.56 -6.49 4.18
C LEU A 16 0.76 -7.78 4.38
N TRP A 17 0.33 -8.43 3.28
CA TRP A 17 -0.37 -9.73 3.28
C TRP A 17 0.50 -10.85 2.73
N ARG A 18 1.18 -10.56 1.62
CA ARG A 18 2.03 -11.52 0.90
C ARG A 18 3.32 -10.82 0.50
N ASN A 19 4.43 -11.51 0.62
CA ASN A 19 5.70 -11.04 0.06
C ASN A 19 5.60 -10.97 -1.49
N PHE A 20 6.59 -10.35 -2.12
CA PHE A 20 6.60 -10.20 -3.58
C PHE A 20 6.58 -11.54 -4.34
N ASP A 21 7.07 -12.62 -3.73
CA ASP A 21 7.02 -13.98 -4.29
C ASP A 21 5.64 -14.66 -4.12
N GLY A 22 4.68 -14.01 -3.46
CA GLY A 22 3.34 -14.51 -3.20
C GLY A 22 3.20 -15.34 -1.92
N THR A 23 4.30 -15.56 -1.18
CA THR A 23 4.26 -16.24 0.13
C THR A 23 3.44 -15.44 1.13
N TRP A 24 2.57 -16.13 1.88
CA TRP A 24 1.74 -15.51 2.90
C TRP A 24 2.61 -15.04 4.07
N ASN A 25 2.57 -13.74 4.35
CA ASN A 25 3.30 -13.10 5.44
C ASN A 25 2.48 -11.92 5.97
N PRO A 26 1.47 -12.17 6.81
CA PRO A 26 0.52 -11.16 7.24
C PRO A 26 1.14 -10.30 8.34
N VAL A 27 1.89 -9.26 7.96
CA VAL A 27 2.43 -8.31 8.93
C VAL A 27 1.32 -7.62 9.72
N PHE A 28 0.11 -7.51 9.16
CA PHE A 28 -1.06 -7.01 9.88
C PHE A 28 -1.47 -7.86 11.09
N ASP A 29 -1.03 -9.12 11.22
CA ASP A 29 -1.26 -9.92 12.44
C ASP A 29 -0.39 -9.47 13.62
N GLN A 30 0.66 -8.70 13.34
CA GLN A 30 1.54 -8.09 14.34
C GLN A 30 1.07 -6.70 14.78
N LEU A 31 0.08 -6.13 14.08
CA LEU A 31 -0.45 -4.79 14.36
C LEU A 31 -1.54 -4.85 15.44
N SER A 32 -1.49 -3.90 16.36
CA SER A 32 -2.38 -3.87 17.52
C SER A 32 -3.81 -3.46 17.16
N GLU A 33 -3.99 -2.57 16.19
CA GLU A 33 -5.30 -2.17 15.68
C GLU A 33 -5.66 -2.92 14.38
N GLY A 34 -4.69 -3.09 13.48
CA GLY A 34 -4.78 -3.94 12.31
C GLY A 34 -5.98 -3.62 11.42
N LEU A 35 -6.28 -2.33 11.18
CA LEU A 35 -7.47 -1.92 10.41
C LEU A 35 -7.48 -2.56 9.01
N SER A 36 -6.30 -2.66 8.41
CA SER A 36 -6.08 -3.30 7.13
C SER A 36 -6.54 -4.77 7.09
N ARG A 37 -6.59 -5.50 8.22
CA ARG A 37 -7.03 -6.91 8.26
C ARG A 37 -8.43 -7.12 7.67
N ASN A 38 -9.28 -6.10 7.72
CA ASN A 38 -10.66 -6.15 7.21
C ASN A 38 -10.77 -5.79 5.71
N LEU A 39 -9.67 -5.40 5.05
CA LEU A 39 -9.68 -5.16 3.62
C LEU A 39 -9.68 -6.51 2.86
N PRO A 40 -10.62 -6.72 1.91
CA PRO A 40 -10.69 -7.95 1.14
C PRO A 40 -9.55 -8.00 0.12
N MET A 41 -8.38 -8.45 0.55
CA MET A 41 -7.22 -8.72 -0.31
C MET A 41 -7.15 -10.21 -0.65
N GLU A 42 -8.19 -10.74 -1.31
CA GLU A 42 -8.19 -12.11 -1.79
C GLU A 42 -6.99 -12.35 -2.72
N ASP A 43 -6.48 -13.59 -2.74
CA ASP A 43 -5.46 -13.98 -3.71
C ASP A 43 -6.08 -13.99 -5.12
N SER A 44 -6.08 -12.82 -5.74
CA SER A 44 -6.76 -12.55 -6.99
C SER A 44 -5.77 -12.56 -8.14
N LYS A 45 -6.15 -13.25 -9.22
CA LYS A 45 -5.45 -13.17 -10.52
C LYS A 45 -5.39 -11.75 -11.06
N LEU A 46 -6.26 -10.86 -10.59
CA LEU A 46 -6.26 -9.43 -10.93
C LEU A 46 -4.90 -8.78 -10.69
N TYR A 47 -4.25 -9.08 -9.56
CA TYR A 47 -2.95 -8.47 -9.21
C TYR A 47 -1.76 -9.06 -10.00
N ARG A 48 -2.04 -10.05 -10.85
CA ARG A 48 -1.08 -10.75 -11.70
C ARG A 48 -1.54 -10.78 -13.17
N GLU A 49 -2.56 -9.99 -13.49
CA GLU A 49 -3.17 -9.96 -14.81
C GLU A 49 -2.15 -9.44 -15.83
N GLY A 50 -2.04 -10.12 -16.98
CA GLY A 50 -1.05 -9.79 -18.01
C GLY A 50 0.38 -10.23 -17.72
N GLY A 51 0.62 -10.97 -16.63
CA GLY A 51 1.97 -11.41 -16.25
C GLY A 51 2.79 -10.36 -15.48
N GLU A 52 2.19 -9.21 -15.18
CA GLU A 52 2.81 -8.15 -14.40
C GLU A 52 2.39 -8.24 -12.93
N GLN A 53 3.27 -7.80 -12.02
CA GLN A 53 2.93 -7.68 -10.60
C GLN A 53 2.35 -6.30 -10.33
N TRP A 54 1.06 -6.26 -10.02
CA TRP A 54 0.36 -5.01 -9.72
C TRP A 54 0.47 -4.68 -8.22
N PHE A 55 0.67 -3.39 -7.95
CA PHE A 55 0.78 -2.81 -6.62
C PHE A 55 -0.49 -2.04 -6.30
N SER A 56 -1.12 -2.36 -5.17
CA SER A 56 -2.28 -1.61 -4.67
C SER A 56 -1.86 -0.32 -3.98
N ALA A 57 -2.63 0.73 -4.13
CA ALA A 57 -2.45 1.97 -3.39
C ALA A 57 -3.79 2.63 -3.11
N ALA A 58 -3.82 3.43 -2.05
CA ALA A 58 -4.92 4.33 -1.80
C ALA A 58 -4.84 5.50 -2.81
N PRO A 59 -5.96 5.89 -3.47
CA PRO A 59 -5.96 6.98 -4.45
C PRO A 59 -5.77 8.37 -3.81
N SER A 60 -5.87 8.47 -2.48
CA SER A 60 -5.70 9.70 -1.71
C SER A 60 -5.16 9.43 -0.30
N LYS A 61 -4.66 10.47 0.36
CA LYS A 61 -4.27 10.44 1.78
C LYS A 61 -5.45 10.06 2.69
N GLU A 62 -6.65 10.58 2.41
CA GLU A 62 -7.87 10.24 3.16
C GLU A 62 -8.22 8.76 3.03
N THR A 63 -8.19 8.21 1.81
CA THR A 63 -8.39 6.77 1.60
C THR A 63 -7.31 5.91 2.26
N LEU A 64 -6.10 6.44 2.46
CA LEU A 64 -5.06 5.72 3.20
C LEU A 64 -5.41 5.60 4.70
N LYS A 65 -6.08 6.60 5.28
CA LYS A 65 -6.61 6.55 6.66
C LYS A 65 -7.67 5.47 6.84
N HIS A 66 -8.34 5.05 5.77
CA HIS A 66 -9.26 3.91 5.82
C HIS A 66 -8.53 2.57 5.87
N TRP A 67 -7.28 2.51 5.41
CA TRP A 67 -6.49 1.29 5.38
C TRP A 67 -5.66 1.10 6.65
N PHE A 68 -5.21 2.21 7.26
CA PHE A 68 -4.37 2.18 8.44
C PHE A 68 -4.80 3.23 9.43
N SER A 69 -4.72 2.89 10.71
CA SER A 69 -4.71 3.90 11.76
C SER A 69 -3.33 4.51 11.89
N LEU A 70 -3.24 5.60 12.67
CA LEU A 70 -1.94 6.15 13.04
C LEU A 70 -1.10 5.11 13.81
N THR A 71 -1.73 4.35 14.72
CA THR A 71 -1.06 3.30 15.49
C THR A 71 -0.45 2.24 14.56
N ASP A 72 -1.23 1.75 13.59
CA ASP A 72 -0.76 0.77 12.59
C ASP A 72 0.48 1.27 11.85
N VAL A 73 0.46 2.51 11.37
CA VAL A 73 1.59 3.11 10.65
C VAL A 73 2.83 3.21 11.51
N LEU A 74 2.70 3.65 12.76
CA LEU A 74 3.83 3.79 13.68
C LEU A 74 4.44 2.43 14.04
N GLU A 75 3.63 1.38 14.13
CA GLU A 75 4.10 0.00 14.31
C GLU A 75 4.81 -0.51 13.06
N LEU A 76 4.23 -0.31 11.87
CA LEU A 76 4.83 -0.66 10.59
C LEU A 76 6.19 0.05 10.36
N GLN A 77 6.32 1.31 10.77
CA GLN A 77 7.59 2.03 10.70
C GLN A 77 8.69 1.40 11.56
N LYS A 78 8.35 0.86 12.73
CA LYS A 78 9.32 0.11 13.57
C LYS A 78 9.77 -1.19 12.88
N LEU A 79 8.94 -1.73 11.99
CA LEU A 79 9.23 -2.91 11.18
C LEU A 79 9.94 -2.58 9.86
N GLY A 80 10.25 -1.31 9.60
CA GLY A 80 10.98 -0.87 8.40
C GLY A 80 10.10 -0.42 7.23
N TYR A 81 8.78 -0.46 7.38
CA TYR A 81 7.85 0.05 6.36
C TYR A 81 7.86 1.58 6.34
N LYS A 82 7.62 2.14 5.16
CA LYS A 82 7.56 3.58 4.93
C LYS A 82 6.32 3.95 4.14
N ILE A 83 5.93 5.22 4.22
CA ILE A 83 4.82 5.75 3.41
C ILE A 83 5.41 6.41 2.18
N TYR A 84 4.86 6.07 1.03
CA TYR A 84 5.25 6.66 -0.24
C TYR A 84 4.06 7.28 -0.96
N GLU A 85 4.34 8.40 -1.60
CA GLU A 85 3.53 9.04 -2.61
C GLU A 85 4.13 8.72 -3.98
N PHE A 86 3.31 8.21 -4.88
CA PHE A 86 3.68 7.87 -6.25
C PHE A 86 2.95 8.78 -7.21
N GLN A 87 3.69 9.44 -8.10
CA GLN A 87 3.13 10.10 -9.26
C GLN A 87 3.07 9.10 -10.42
N LEU A 88 1.88 8.90 -10.99
CA LEU A 88 1.61 7.79 -11.92
C LEU A 88 1.17 8.28 -13.30
N VAL A 89 1.62 7.60 -14.37
CA VAL A 89 1.09 7.82 -15.74
C VAL A 89 -0.24 7.10 -15.99
N GLY A 90 -0.54 6.05 -15.24
CA GLY A 90 -1.73 5.23 -15.43
C GLY A 90 -1.99 4.30 -14.25
N THR A 91 -3.26 3.99 -14.02
CA THR A 91 -3.75 3.11 -12.96
C THR A 91 -5.02 2.39 -13.43
N LYS A 92 -5.42 1.33 -12.73
CA LYS A 92 -6.75 0.73 -12.82
C LYS A 92 -7.45 0.91 -11.48
N GLN A 93 -8.62 1.55 -11.50
CA GLN A 93 -9.45 1.70 -10.29
C GLN A 93 -10.12 0.36 -9.97
N ILE A 94 -10.00 -0.09 -8.72
CA ILE A 94 -10.64 -1.32 -8.24
C ILE A 94 -11.87 -1.00 -7.39
N SER A 95 -11.77 0.01 -6.53
CA SER A 95 -12.87 0.53 -5.71
C SER A 95 -12.60 2.00 -5.37
N ASP A 96 -13.51 2.70 -4.70
CA ASP A 96 -13.28 4.09 -4.24
C ASP A 96 -12.04 4.23 -3.32
N PHE A 97 -11.61 3.13 -2.70
CA PHE A 97 -10.49 3.11 -1.78
C PHE A 97 -9.21 2.55 -2.39
N GLU A 98 -9.26 1.99 -3.60
CA GLU A 98 -8.14 1.22 -4.17
C GLU A 98 -7.92 1.49 -5.66
N ILE A 99 -6.68 1.80 -5.97
CA ILE A 99 -6.10 1.73 -7.32
C ILE A 99 -5.02 0.68 -7.36
N ILE A 100 -4.81 0.11 -8.54
CA ILE A 100 -3.66 -0.74 -8.83
C ILE A 100 -2.85 -0.18 -9.99
N PHE A 101 -1.54 -0.39 -9.95
CA PHE A 101 -0.59 0.06 -10.97
C PHE A 101 0.64 -0.86 -11.01
N THR A 102 1.43 -0.80 -12.06
CA THR A 102 2.70 -1.53 -12.15
C THR A 102 3.88 -0.57 -11.96
N ARG A 103 5.08 -1.07 -11.62
CA ARG A 103 6.24 -0.19 -11.37
C ARG A 103 6.60 0.67 -12.58
N ASP A 104 6.31 0.19 -13.78
CA ASP A 104 6.51 0.91 -15.04
C ASP A 104 5.58 2.13 -15.19
N ASN A 105 4.53 2.22 -14.37
CA ASN A 105 3.65 3.38 -14.33
C ASN A 105 4.17 4.53 -13.44
N ILE A 106 5.26 4.35 -12.70
CA ILE A 106 5.80 5.37 -11.78
C ILE A 106 6.61 6.41 -12.55
N ILE A 107 6.18 7.68 -12.45
CA ILE A 107 6.93 8.85 -12.92
C ILE A 107 7.91 9.29 -11.83
N GLU A 108 7.41 9.44 -10.61
CA GLU A 108 8.16 9.89 -9.45
C GLU A 108 7.64 9.18 -8.20
N GLN A 109 8.54 8.97 -7.24
CA GLN A 109 8.24 8.41 -5.94
C GLN A 109 8.88 9.28 -4.86
N ARG A 110 8.11 9.59 -3.82
CA ARG A 110 8.57 10.36 -2.67
C ARG A 110 8.19 9.66 -1.37
N GLU A 111 9.15 9.47 -0.48
CA GLU A 111 8.86 9.10 0.91
C GLU A 111 8.22 10.29 1.63
N ILE A 112 7.11 10.06 2.33
CA ILE A 112 6.39 11.10 3.06
C ILE A 112 6.27 10.76 4.54
N ASP A 113 6.28 11.79 5.39
CA ASP A 113 6.10 11.62 6.84
C ASP A 113 4.63 11.30 7.14
N TYR A 114 4.37 10.46 8.14
CA TYR A 114 3.00 10.14 8.56
C TYR A 114 2.22 11.39 9.00
N LYS A 115 2.91 12.42 9.49
CA LYS A 115 2.33 13.72 9.83
C LYS A 115 1.74 14.44 8.63
N GLU A 116 2.16 14.13 7.40
CA GLU A 116 1.52 14.68 6.19
C GLU A 116 0.12 14.10 5.92
N ILE A 117 -0.29 13.07 6.68
CA ILE A 117 -1.56 12.36 6.53
C ILE A 117 -2.38 12.44 7.82
N TRP A 118 -1.77 12.17 8.99
CA TRP A 118 -2.46 12.08 10.29
C TRP A 118 -2.26 13.28 11.22
N ASN A 119 -1.78 14.44 10.74
CA ASN A 119 -1.93 15.68 11.51
C ASN A 119 -3.33 16.26 11.29
N ASP A 120 -4.05 16.46 12.40
CA ASP A 120 -5.14 17.44 12.51
C ASP A 120 -4.58 18.81 12.94
#